data_AF-A0A6P5S2Z9-F1
#
_entry.id   AF-A0A6P5S2Z9-F1
#
_cell.length_a   1.000
_cell.length_b   1.000
_cell.length_c   1.000
_cell.angle_alpha   90.00
_cell.angle_beta   90.00
_cell.angle_gamma   90.00
#
_symmetry.space_group_name_H-M   'P 1'
#
loop_
_entity.id
_entity.type
_entity.pdbx_description
1 polymer ?
#
loop_
_entity_poly.entity_id
_entity_poly.type
_entity_poly.pdbx_seq_one_letter_code
_entity_poly.pdbx_strand_id
1 'polypeptide(L)'
;MARLIRPLRKSVISPLSSSSSKILVQQMPTLHFAHEEQVSVLNPKLLPPQCLRTYISDMRKSAFEGHVLRLLRNEIQYELDRSPPNQPVTKFKSFTVNNRPGEQWISLRRKFEENEDIKIEATMFDGAVPAPKSKGGSGLGKEVQLHITMIVNISKKEGCNVLEIMCSVWPDTIEINKLFVREPDNMPAQAYVGPEFKELDDELQDALYEFSEARGINDDLAIFLHEYMKNKDKTEFIRWMGTVKSVIEKK
;
A
#
# COMPACT_ATOMS: atom_id res chain seq x y z
N MET A 1 23.76 -16.20 46.40
CA MET A 1 22.82 -17.34 46.20
C MET A 1 22.79 -17.69 44.73
N ALA A 2 22.76 -18.97 44.37
CA ALA A 2 22.70 -19.42 42.96
C ALA A 2 21.76 -20.62 42.81
N ARG A 3 21.09 -20.73 41.65
CA ARG A 3 20.66 -22.00 41.03
C ARG A 3 20.27 -21.80 39.56
N LEU A 4 20.25 -22.89 38.81
CA LEU A 4 20.17 -23.01 37.34
C LEU A 4 18.88 -23.76 36.91
N ILE A 5 18.81 -24.17 35.62
CA ILE A 5 17.86 -25.14 34.99
C ILE A 5 16.58 -24.48 34.44
N ARG A 6 16.13 -24.67 33.18
CA ARG A 6 16.68 -25.29 31.93
C ARG A 6 15.86 -24.78 30.70
N PRO A 7 16.39 -24.82 29.45
CA PRO A 7 15.63 -24.48 28.23
C PRO A 7 15.15 -25.70 27.41
N LEU A 8 14.10 -25.52 26.58
CA LEU A 8 13.60 -26.51 25.58
C LEU A 8 12.69 -25.83 24.52
N ARG A 9 12.31 -26.47 23.40
CA ARG A 9 13.08 -26.69 22.14
C ARG A 9 12.15 -27.23 21.02
N LYS A 10 12.17 -26.64 19.80
CA LYS A 10 11.78 -27.13 18.43
C LYS A 10 11.40 -25.88 17.57
N SER A 11 11.93 -25.57 16.37
CA SER A 11 12.21 -26.30 15.10
C SER A 11 10.97 -26.48 14.20
N VAL A 12 10.99 -26.35 12.87
CA VAL A 12 12.06 -26.07 11.87
C VAL A 12 11.55 -25.00 10.86
N ILE A 13 11.98 -24.73 9.62
CA ILE A 13 12.81 -25.39 8.57
C ILE A 13 13.61 -24.30 7.79
N SER A 14 14.74 -24.65 7.16
CA SER A 14 15.41 -23.86 6.12
C SER A 14 16.02 -24.79 5.02
N PRO A 15 16.27 -24.30 3.79
CA PRO A 15 17.10 -25.00 2.81
C PRO A 15 18.40 -24.26 2.47
N LEU A 16 19.47 -25.03 2.23
CA LEU A 16 20.79 -24.58 1.78
C LEU A 16 21.10 -25.08 0.37
N SER A 17 22.22 -24.62 -0.20
CA SER A 17 22.60 -24.84 -1.60
C SER A 17 23.52 -26.05 -1.83
N SER A 18 23.46 -26.56 -3.07
CA SER A 18 24.45 -27.41 -3.77
C SER A 18 24.72 -28.84 -3.24
N SER A 19 24.75 -29.81 -4.16
CA SER A 19 26.01 -30.42 -4.64
C SER A 19 25.73 -31.38 -5.83
N SER A 20 26.78 -31.94 -6.43
CA SER A 20 26.75 -32.82 -7.61
C SER A 20 27.39 -34.18 -7.31
N SER A 21 26.85 -35.28 -7.87
CA SER A 21 27.68 -36.39 -8.37
C SER A 21 26.94 -37.46 -9.18
N LYS A 22 27.49 -37.71 -10.37
CA LYS A 22 27.81 -39.02 -10.99
C LYS A 22 26.67 -40.02 -11.28
N ILE A 23 26.56 -40.34 -12.58
CA ILE A 23 25.74 -41.42 -13.15
C ILE A 23 26.48 -42.76 -13.01
N LEU A 24 25.75 -43.83 -12.70
CA LEU A 24 26.22 -45.22 -12.83
C LEU A 24 25.78 -45.80 -14.17
N VAL A 25 26.69 -46.46 -14.89
CA VAL A 25 26.41 -47.12 -16.17
C VAL A 25 26.01 -48.57 -15.94
N GLN A 26 24.94 -49.02 -16.60
CA GLN A 26 24.65 -50.45 -16.81
C GLN A 26 24.45 -50.72 -18.31
N GLN A 27 24.83 -51.93 -18.75
CA GLN A 27 25.01 -52.28 -20.15
C GLN A 27 23.72 -52.76 -20.83
N MET A 28 23.63 -52.56 -22.15
CA MET A 28 22.63 -53.23 -22.98
C MET A 28 23.01 -54.69 -23.25
N PRO A 29 22.03 -55.60 -23.37
CA PRO A 29 22.18 -56.82 -24.16
C PRO A 29 21.79 -56.55 -25.63
N THR A 30 22.64 -56.96 -26.56
CA THR A 30 22.37 -56.92 -28.01
C THR A 30 21.56 -58.15 -28.43
N LEU A 31 20.55 -57.98 -29.29
CA LEU A 31 19.97 -59.06 -30.09
C LEU A 31 19.92 -58.67 -31.58
N HIS A 32 19.97 -59.67 -32.44
CA HIS A 32 20.11 -59.57 -33.90
C HIS A 32 18.85 -60.07 -34.63
N PHE A 33 18.80 -59.83 -35.94
CA PHE A 33 17.75 -60.20 -36.91
C PHE A 33 16.44 -59.38 -36.82
N ALA A 34 15.71 -59.13 -37.91
CA ALA A 34 15.92 -59.50 -39.33
C ALA A 34 15.70 -58.29 -40.27
N HIS A 35 15.96 -58.48 -41.57
CA HIS A 35 15.69 -57.49 -42.62
C HIS A 35 14.44 -57.91 -43.42
N GLU A 36 13.38 -57.12 -43.39
CA GLU A 36 12.20 -57.30 -44.26
C GLU A 36 11.55 -55.95 -44.62
N GLU A 37 10.55 -55.97 -45.50
CA GLU A 37 10.42 -55.02 -46.61
C GLU A 37 9.90 -53.59 -46.30
N GLN A 38 10.12 -52.70 -47.26
CA GLN A 38 9.56 -51.35 -47.29
C GLN A 38 8.06 -51.37 -47.62
N VAL A 39 7.23 -50.77 -46.76
CA VAL A 39 5.90 -50.28 -47.16
C VAL A 39 5.79 -48.79 -46.83
N SER A 40 5.91 -47.96 -47.87
CA SER A 40 6.00 -46.50 -47.79
C SER A 40 4.61 -45.83 -47.63
N VAL A 41 4.01 -45.93 -46.46
CA VAL A 41 2.77 -45.22 -46.11
C VAL A 41 3.03 -43.72 -45.89
N LEU A 42 3.17 -42.98 -46.99
CA LEU A 42 3.30 -41.52 -47.01
C LEU A 42 1.98 -40.85 -46.60
N ASN A 43 1.89 -40.37 -45.36
CA ASN A 43 0.81 -39.47 -44.90
C ASN A 43 1.30 -38.54 -43.77
N PRO A 44 0.60 -37.46 -43.40
CA PRO A 44 0.86 -36.19 -44.06
C PRO A 44 1.44 -35.13 -43.12
N LYS A 45 2.34 -34.29 -43.66
CA LYS A 45 2.74 -32.97 -43.12
C LYS A 45 2.89 -32.90 -41.60
N LEU A 46 3.74 -33.75 -41.01
CA LEU A 46 4.26 -33.50 -39.67
C LEU A 46 4.97 -32.13 -39.67
N LEU A 47 4.42 -31.18 -38.91
CA LEU A 47 5.08 -29.91 -38.63
C LEU A 47 6.46 -30.19 -38.01
N PRO A 48 7.52 -29.46 -38.39
CA PRO A 48 8.86 -29.72 -37.86
C PRO A 48 8.83 -29.62 -36.32
N PRO A 49 9.51 -30.52 -35.60
CA PRO A 49 9.33 -30.68 -34.15
C PRO A 49 9.70 -29.45 -33.32
N GLN A 50 10.45 -28.50 -33.91
CA GLN A 50 10.69 -27.17 -33.35
C GLN A 50 9.40 -26.33 -33.27
N CYS A 51 8.60 -26.31 -34.35
CA CYS A 51 7.33 -25.57 -34.43
C CYS A 51 6.28 -26.11 -33.44
N LEU A 52 6.18 -27.43 -33.29
CA LEU A 52 5.33 -28.08 -32.29
C LEU A 52 5.74 -27.73 -30.84
N ARG A 53 7.04 -27.61 -30.55
CA ARG A 53 7.52 -27.17 -29.22
C ARG A 53 7.14 -25.73 -28.93
N THR A 54 7.33 -24.81 -29.89
CA THR A 54 6.93 -23.41 -29.73
C THR A 54 5.42 -23.28 -29.52
N TYR A 55 4.61 -23.93 -30.36
CA TYR A 55 3.15 -23.94 -30.23
C TYR A 55 2.66 -24.44 -28.85
N ILE A 56 3.22 -25.55 -28.35
CA ILE A 56 2.88 -26.06 -27.01
C ILE A 56 3.32 -25.10 -25.89
N SER A 57 4.44 -24.39 -26.06
CA SER A 57 4.89 -23.35 -25.13
C SER A 57 3.94 -22.15 -25.12
N ASP A 58 3.54 -21.66 -26.29
CA ASP A 58 2.65 -20.52 -26.44
C ASP A 58 1.23 -20.83 -25.95
N MET A 59 0.72 -22.05 -26.18
CA MET A 59 -0.53 -22.52 -25.59
C MET A 59 -0.47 -22.55 -24.06
N ARG A 60 0.63 -23.01 -23.47
CA ARG A 60 0.82 -23.02 -22.00
C ARG A 60 0.89 -21.61 -21.42
N LYS A 61 1.62 -20.70 -22.08
CA LYS A 61 1.67 -19.28 -21.72
C LYS A 61 0.27 -18.64 -21.78
N SER A 62 -0.44 -18.79 -22.89
CA SER A 62 -1.79 -18.27 -23.10
C SER A 62 -2.80 -18.83 -22.09
N ALA A 63 -2.74 -20.12 -21.76
CA ALA A 63 -3.60 -20.73 -20.75
C ALA A 63 -3.31 -20.20 -19.33
N PHE A 64 -2.03 -19.94 -19.00
CA PHE A 64 -1.64 -19.32 -17.73
C PHE A 64 -2.09 -17.86 -17.63
N GLU A 65 -1.84 -17.05 -18.68
CA GLU A 65 -2.29 -15.66 -18.78
C GLU A 65 -3.83 -15.58 -18.68
N GLY A 66 -4.55 -16.43 -19.41
CA GLY A 66 -6.01 -16.52 -19.34
C GLY A 66 -6.52 -16.92 -17.95
N HIS A 67 -5.81 -17.78 -17.21
CA HIS A 67 -6.14 -18.11 -15.83
C HIS A 67 -5.97 -16.91 -14.89
N VAL A 68 -4.84 -16.20 -14.96
CA VAL A 68 -4.57 -15.00 -14.14
C VAL A 68 -5.58 -13.89 -14.46
N LEU A 69 -5.85 -13.64 -15.73
CA LEU A 69 -6.84 -12.65 -16.16
C LEU A 69 -8.26 -12.97 -15.70
N ARG A 70 -8.63 -14.25 -15.59
CA ARG A 70 -9.90 -14.66 -14.99
C ARG A 70 -9.93 -14.36 -13.49
N LEU A 71 -8.86 -14.68 -12.75
CA LEU A 71 -8.79 -14.37 -11.31
C LEU A 71 -8.88 -12.85 -11.06
N LEU A 72 -8.13 -12.03 -11.81
CA LEU A 72 -8.15 -10.57 -11.69
C LEU A 72 -9.54 -9.99 -11.98
N ARG A 73 -10.25 -10.49 -13.01
CA ARG A 73 -11.63 -10.06 -13.31
C ARG A 73 -12.60 -10.45 -12.19
N ASN A 74 -12.49 -11.67 -11.65
CA ASN A 74 -13.32 -12.13 -10.54
C ASN A 74 -13.13 -11.28 -9.29
N GLU A 75 -11.89 -10.96 -8.92
CA GLU A 75 -11.56 -10.17 -7.73
C GLU A 75 -12.05 -8.72 -7.84
N ILE A 76 -11.86 -8.09 -9.01
CA ILE A 76 -12.39 -6.75 -9.31
C ILE A 76 -13.92 -6.74 -9.18
N GLN A 77 -14.60 -7.74 -9.75
CA GLN A 77 -16.05 -7.84 -9.69
C GLN A 77 -16.55 -8.07 -8.26
N TYR A 78 -15.91 -8.98 -7.52
CA TYR A 78 -16.25 -9.27 -6.12
C TYR A 78 -16.17 -8.02 -5.25
N GLU A 79 -15.09 -7.24 -5.34
CA GLU A 79 -14.97 -6.02 -4.55
C GLU A 79 -15.96 -4.92 -4.99
N LEU A 80 -16.26 -4.80 -6.29
CA LEU A 80 -17.30 -3.89 -6.78
C LEU A 80 -18.69 -4.27 -6.25
N ASP A 81 -19.07 -5.55 -6.33
CA ASP A 81 -20.39 -6.04 -5.89
C ASP A 81 -20.55 -5.98 -4.36
N ARG A 82 -19.48 -6.31 -3.62
CA ARG A 82 -19.46 -6.36 -2.15
C ARG A 82 -19.56 -4.98 -1.50
N SER A 83 -18.87 -3.98 -2.05
CA SER A 83 -18.98 -2.59 -1.58
C SER A 83 -18.51 -1.61 -2.67
N PRO A 84 -19.42 -1.06 -3.50
CA PRO A 84 -19.05 -0.08 -4.52
C PRO A 84 -18.29 1.11 -3.93
N PRO A 85 -17.22 1.61 -4.57
CA PRO A 85 -16.58 2.86 -4.17
C PRO A 85 -17.55 4.04 -4.29
N ASN A 86 -17.57 4.90 -3.29
CA ASN A 86 -18.30 6.17 -3.33
C ASN A 86 -17.59 7.18 -4.22
N GLN A 87 -18.32 8.16 -4.75
CA GLN A 87 -17.70 9.27 -5.48
C GLN A 87 -16.80 10.09 -4.53
N PRO A 88 -15.56 10.45 -4.93
CA PRO A 88 -14.66 11.20 -4.07
C PRO A 88 -15.20 12.61 -3.81
N VAL A 89 -15.38 12.95 -2.54
CA VAL A 89 -15.86 14.26 -2.11
C VAL A 89 -14.83 15.35 -2.47
N THR A 90 -15.30 16.48 -3.01
CA THR A 90 -14.44 17.60 -3.46
C THR A 90 -14.39 18.79 -2.50
N LYS A 91 -15.22 18.78 -1.43
CA LYS A 91 -15.23 19.82 -0.38
C LYS A 91 -15.54 19.23 0.99
N PHE A 92 -14.82 19.68 2.01
CA PHE A 92 -15.11 19.41 3.42
C PHE A 92 -15.16 20.73 4.19
N LYS A 93 -16.34 21.11 4.71
CA LYS A 93 -16.59 22.44 5.29
C LYS A 93 -16.05 23.55 4.34
N SER A 94 -15.09 24.36 4.79
CA SER A 94 -14.43 25.42 4.00
C SER A 94 -13.27 24.92 3.12
N PHE A 95 -12.81 23.68 3.27
CA PHE A 95 -11.71 23.11 2.50
C PHE A 95 -12.18 22.60 1.13
N THR A 96 -11.43 22.92 0.09
CA THR A 96 -11.46 22.22 -1.20
C THR A 96 -10.53 21.02 -1.12
N VAL A 97 -11.01 19.85 -1.52
CA VAL A 97 -10.30 18.57 -1.44
C VAL A 97 -9.85 18.16 -2.84
N ASN A 98 -8.55 17.88 -2.99
CA ASN A 98 -7.91 17.49 -4.23
C ASN A 98 -7.18 16.14 -4.04
N ASN A 99 -7.57 15.18 -4.88
CA ASN A 99 -7.15 13.78 -4.81
C ASN A 99 -6.81 13.33 -6.25
N ARG A 100 -5.58 12.87 -6.48
CA ARG A 100 -5.18 12.33 -7.79
C ARG A 100 -5.13 10.81 -7.78
N PRO A 101 -5.67 10.13 -8.81
CA PRO A 101 -5.55 8.69 -8.95
C PRO A 101 -4.07 8.26 -8.99
N GLY A 102 -3.66 7.42 -8.05
CA GLY A 102 -2.30 6.87 -7.94
C GLY A 102 -1.33 7.65 -7.05
N GLU A 103 -1.69 8.81 -6.52
CA GLU A 103 -1.00 9.40 -5.37
C GLU A 103 -1.53 8.70 -4.09
N GLN A 104 -0.66 8.29 -3.15
CA GLN A 104 -1.08 7.69 -1.86
C GLN A 104 -1.36 8.73 -0.77
N TRP A 105 -1.88 9.89 -1.17
CA TRP A 105 -2.18 11.04 -0.31
C TRP A 105 -3.26 11.91 -0.97
N ILE A 106 -3.79 12.89 -0.23
CA ILE A 106 -4.65 13.96 -0.76
C ILE A 106 -4.19 15.31 -0.23
N SER A 107 -4.56 16.38 -0.94
CA SER A 107 -4.41 17.76 -0.44
C SER A 107 -5.77 18.38 -0.12
N LEU A 108 -5.86 19.09 1.00
CA LEU A 108 -6.95 20.00 1.31
C LEU A 108 -6.42 21.43 1.30
N ARG A 109 -7.20 22.38 0.79
CA ARG A 109 -6.82 23.80 0.76
C ARG A 109 -7.99 24.69 1.14
N ARG A 110 -7.73 25.71 1.96
CA ARG A 110 -8.64 26.84 2.19
C ARG A 110 -7.86 28.13 2.43
N LYS A 111 -8.52 29.25 2.20
CA LYS A 111 -8.13 30.51 2.83
C LYS A 111 -8.83 30.63 4.18
N PHE A 112 -8.17 31.27 5.13
CA PHE A 112 -8.70 31.64 6.43
C PHE A 112 -8.51 33.14 6.62
N GLU A 113 -9.59 33.80 7.05
CA GLU A 113 -9.68 35.27 7.07
C GLU A 113 -9.24 35.87 5.71
N GLU A 114 -8.62 37.05 5.73
CA GLU A 114 -8.07 37.70 4.54
C GLU A 114 -6.57 37.38 4.29
N ASN A 115 -5.86 36.87 5.30
CA ASN A 115 -4.39 36.86 5.35
C ASN A 115 -3.80 35.50 5.80
N GLU A 116 -4.48 34.37 5.60
CA GLU A 116 -3.88 33.03 5.76
C GLU A 116 -4.31 32.06 4.65
N ASP A 117 -3.33 31.45 3.99
CA ASP A 117 -3.50 30.27 3.13
C ASP A 117 -3.11 29.00 3.91
N ILE A 118 -4.03 28.04 3.95
CA ILE A 118 -3.84 26.76 4.65
C ILE A 118 -3.87 25.62 3.65
N LYS A 119 -2.80 24.82 3.66
CA LYS A 119 -2.59 23.63 2.83
C LYS A 119 -2.35 22.44 3.74
N ILE A 120 -3.25 21.46 3.73
CA ILE A 120 -3.09 20.19 4.42
C ILE A 120 -2.73 19.12 3.40
N GLU A 121 -1.77 18.26 3.71
CA GLU A 121 -1.49 17.03 2.97
C GLU A 121 -1.60 15.84 3.93
N ALA A 122 -2.46 14.88 3.59
CA ALA A 122 -2.76 13.71 4.42
C ALA A 122 -2.50 12.42 3.63
N THR A 123 -1.77 11.49 4.22
CA THR A 123 -1.46 10.17 3.62
C THR A 123 -2.67 9.24 3.64
N MET A 124 -2.66 8.23 2.77
CA MET A 124 -3.40 6.99 3.03
C MET A 124 -2.83 6.28 4.27
N PHE A 125 -3.57 5.29 4.80
CA PHE A 125 -3.18 4.58 6.01
C PHE A 125 -1.74 4.03 5.95
N ASP A 126 -0.89 4.55 6.84
CA ASP A 126 0.57 4.31 6.84
C ASP A 126 1.07 3.66 8.15
N GLY A 127 0.19 3.52 9.14
CA GLY A 127 0.43 2.76 10.38
C GLY A 127 -0.85 2.15 10.95
N ALA A 128 -0.70 1.31 11.97
CA ALA A 128 -1.81 0.76 12.73
C ALA A 128 -1.38 0.38 14.16
N VAL A 129 -2.26 0.60 15.13
CA VAL A 129 -2.09 0.22 16.54
C VAL A 129 -3.25 -0.64 17.03
N PRO A 130 -3.07 -1.51 18.04
CA PRO A 130 -4.19 -2.23 18.66
C PRO A 130 -5.18 -1.24 19.28
N ALA A 131 -6.46 -1.35 18.94
CA ALA A 131 -7.48 -0.44 19.47
C ALA A 131 -7.62 -0.58 21.01
N PRO A 132 -7.97 0.51 21.72
CA PRO A 132 -8.23 0.45 23.16
C PRO A 132 -9.38 -0.52 23.44
N LYS A 133 -9.21 -1.38 24.45
CA LYS A 133 -10.19 -2.42 24.78
C LYS A 133 -11.49 -1.79 25.31
N SER A 134 -12.52 -1.73 24.47
CA SER A 134 -13.89 -1.45 24.88
C SER A 134 -14.30 -2.36 26.06
N LYS A 135 -14.84 -1.77 27.13
CA LYS A 135 -15.20 -2.47 28.36
C LYS A 135 -16.51 -3.29 28.27
N GLY A 136 -17.06 -3.49 27.07
CA GLY A 136 -18.37 -4.16 26.89
C GLY A 136 -18.61 -4.90 25.56
N GLY A 137 -17.59 -5.12 24.72
CA GLY A 137 -17.75 -5.74 23.39
C GLY A 137 -17.32 -7.20 23.31
N SER A 138 -18.24 -8.12 23.01
CA SER A 138 -17.93 -9.53 22.72
C SER A 138 -17.51 -9.75 21.26
N GLY A 139 -16.38 -9.17 20.85
CA GLY A 139 -15.82 -9.31 19.50
C GLY A 139 -14.59 -10.22 19.45
N LEU A 140 -14.61 -11.26 18.61
CA LEU A 140 -13.45 -12.16 18.38
C LEU A 140 -12.45 -11.56 17.37
N GLY A 141 -12.13 -10.28 17.53
CA GLY A 141 -11.21 -9.54 16.68
C GLY A 141 -10.28 -8.68 17.51
N LYS A 142 -8.99 -8.65 17.16
CA LYS A 142 -8.10 -7.57 17.58
C LYS A 142 -8.38 -6.40 16.65
N GLU A 143 -9.37 -5.59 17.02
CA GLU A 143 -9.63 -4.31 16.35
C GLU A 143 -8.37 -3.44 16.38
N VAL A 144 -8.11 -2.72 15.29
CA VAL A 144 -6.93 -1.87 15.12
C VAL A 144 -7.37 -0.47 14.71
N GLN A 145 -6.80 0.53 15.35
CA GLN A 145 -6.90 1.91 14.88
C GLN A 145 -5.83 2.10 13.80
N LEU A 146 -6.25 2.53 12.62
CA LEU A 146 -5.33 2.91 11.56
C LEU A 146 -4.79 4.32 11.84
N HIS A 147 -3.60 4.61 11.32
CA HIS A 147 -2.93 5.90 11.42
C HIS A 147 -2.89 6.57 10.04
N ILE A 148 -3.05 7.90 10.03
CA ILE A 148 -2.76 8.77 8.89
C ILE A 148 -1.74 9.82 9.35
N THR A 149 -0.63 9.96 8.64
CA THR A 149 0.25 11.14 8.78
C THR A 149 -0.38 12.33 8.08
N MET A 150 -0.54 13.43 8.81
CA MET A 150 -1.04 14.70 8.27
C MET A 150 0.01 15.80 8.46
N ILE A 151 0.23 16.60 7.42
CA ILE A 151 1.09 17.78 7.44
C ILE A 151 0.24 19.01 7.12
N VAL A 152 0.13 19.92 8.07
CA VAL A 152 -0.57 21.20 7.92
C VAL A 152 0.47 22.29 7.67
N ASN A 153 0.40 22.96 6.53
CA ASN A 153 1.19 24.15 6.21
C ASN A 153 0.28 25.39 6.27
N ILE A 154 0.68 26.40 7.05
CA ILE A 154 -0.02 27.68 7.25
C ILE A 154 0.92 28.82 6.87
N SER A 155 0.55 29.60 5.85
CA SER A 155 1.34 30.72 5.33
C SER A 155 0.50 31.99 5.27
N LYS A 156 1.00 33.10 5.82
CA LYS A 156 0.23 34.36 5.88
C LYS A 156 0.20 35.14 4.58
N LYS A 157 1.36 35.32 3.94
CA LYS A 157 1.51 35.99 2.64
C LYS A 157 2.60 35.30 1.83
N GLU A 158 2.58 35.50 0.52
CA GLU A 158 3.67 35.10 -0.36
C GLU A 158 4.97 35.80 0.10
N GLY A 159 6.06 35.03 0.25
CA GLY A 159 7.31 35.53 0.84
C GLY A 159 7.35 35.64 2.37
N CYS A 160 6.36 35.12 3.11
CA CYS A 160 6.44 34.95 4.57
C CYS A 160 6.80 33.51 4.97
N ASN A 161 7.34 33.35 6.18
CA ASN A 161 7.61 32.04 6.76
C ASN A 161 6.32 31.20 6.89
N VAL A 162 6.46 29.90 6.66
CA VAL A 162 5.38 28.91 6.74
C VAL A 162 5.50 28.17 8.07
N LEU A 163 4.42 28.15 8.84
CA LEU A 163 4.30 27.24 9.98
C LEU A 163 3.86 25.87 9.44
N GLU A 164 4.67 24.85 9.68
CA GLU A 164 4.34 23.47 9.35
C GLU A 164 4.13 22.65 10.62
N ILE A 165 2.96 22.03 10.75
CA ILE A 165 2.58 21.18 11.88
C ILE A 165 2.46 19.75 11.36
N MET A 166 3.20 18.81 11.97
CA MET A 166 3.03 17.39 11.72
C MET A 166 2.12 16.78 12.77
N CYS A 167 1.07 16.11 12.33
CA CYS A 167 0.06 15.49 13.19
C CYS A 167 -0.10 13.98 12.89
N SER A 168 -0.43 13.23 13.93
CA SER A 168 -0.97 11.87 13.84
C SER A 168 -2.49 11.93 13.86
N VAL A 169 -3.15 11.35 12.85
CA VAL A 169 -4.62 11.36 12.71
C VAL A 169 -5.16 9.95 12.92
N TRP A 170 -5.82 9.78 14.07
CA TRP A 170 -6.54 8.57 14.48
C TRP A 170 -8.01 8.65 14.03
N PRO A 171 -8.84 7.58 14.18
CA PRO A 171 -10.20 7.56 13.63
C PRO A 171 -11.13 8.68 14.10
N ASP A 172 -10.85 9.21 15.29
CA ASP A 172 -11.67 10.13 16.05
C ASP A 172 -10.88 11.30 16.68
N THR A 173 -9.54 11.37 16.53
CA THR A 173 -8.70 12.44 17.12
C THR A 173 -7.52 12.86 16.25
N ILE A 174 -7.01 14.08 16.48
CA ILE A 174 -5.76 14.59 15.90
C ILE A 174 -4.75 14.89 17.03
N GLU A 175 -3.60 14.20 17.04
CA GLU A 175 -2.47 14.52 17.92
C GLU A 175 -1.42 15.38 17.18
N ILE A 176 -0.94 16.47 17.79
CA ILE A 176 0.20 17.24 17.29
C ILE A 176 1.51 16.56 17.74
N ASN A 177 2.42 16.32 16.80
CA ASN A 177 3.72 15.67 17.08
C ASN A 177 4.88 16.67 17.08
N LYS A 178 4.94 17.54 16.08
CA LYS A 178 6.06 18.48 15.85
C LYS A 178 5.57 19.74 15.14
N LEU A 179 6.25 20.86 15.40
CA LEU A 179 6.07 22.13 14.68
C LEU A 179 7.41 22.59 14.11
N PHE A 180 7.41 22.99 12.85
CA PHE A 180 8.56 23.50 12.12
C PHE A 180 8.23 24.89 11.57
N VAL A 181 9.23 25.77 11.51
CA VAL A 181 9.12 27.02 10.76
C VAL A 181 10.00 26.88 9.52
N ARG A 182 9.38 26.98 8.33
CA ARG A 182 10.09 26.98 7.05
C ARG A 182 10.17 28.40 6.50
N GLU A 183 11.37 28.83 6.13
CA GLU A 183 11.56 30.07 5.38
C GLU A 183 11.25 29.81 3.89
N PRO A 184 10.62 30.76 3.18
CA PRO A 184 10.11 30.53 1.83
C PRO A 184 11.22 30.41 0.77
N ASP A 185 12.40 30.95 1.06
CA ASP A 185 13.61 30.86 0.24
C ASP A 185 14.79 30.36 1.08
N ASN A 186 15.68 29.59 0.45
CA ASN A 186 17.03 29.27 0.95
C ASN A 186 17.14 28.63 2.36
N MET A 187 16.29 27.64 2.67
CA MET A 187 16.41 26.82 3.89
C MET A 187 17.85 26.28 4.09
N PRO A 188 18.51 26.56 5.23
CA PRO A 188 19.84 26.04 5.51
C PRO A 188 19.79 24.52 5.73
N ALA A 189 20.86 23.81 5.34
CA ALA A 189 20.95 22.35 5.42
C ALA A 189 20.84 21.76 6.86
N GLN A 190 20.88 22.61 7.88
CA GLN A 190 20.67 22.28 9.29
C GLN A 190 19.78 23.35 9.96
N ALA A 191 18.60 23.61 9.40
CA ALA A 191 17.57 24.42 10.04
C ALA A 191 17.16 23.81 11.40
N TYR A 192 16.83 24.66 12.38
CA TYR A 192 16.38 24.21 13.69
C TYR A 192 14.97 23.59 13.60
N VAL A 193 14.84 22.36 14.08
CA VAL A 193 13.63 21.51 13.96
C VAL A 193 12.58 21.79 15.03
N GLY A 194 12.93 22.54 16.08
CA GLY A 194 12.11 22.64 17.30
C GLY A 194 12.36 21.46 18.27
N PRO A 195 11.81 21.54 19.49
CA PRO A 195 11.71 20.41 20.42
C PRO A 195 10.62 19.41 19.97
N GLU A 196 10.42 18.31 20.70
CA GLU A 196 9.19 17.53 20.56
C GLU A 196 7.99 18.34 21.11
N PHE A 197 6.79 18.19 20.53
CA PHE A 197 5.62 18.95 21.00
C PHE A 197 5.31 18.70 22.50
N LYS A 198 5.57 17.48 22.97
CA LYS A 198 5.36 17.04 24.36
C LYS A 198 6.46 17.51 25.34
N GLU A 199 7.40 18.33 24.87
CA GLU A 199 8.41 19.04 25.68
C GLU A 199 8.10 20.54 25.82
N LEU A 200 7.01 21.02 25.21
CA LEU A 200 6.50 22.38 25.38
C LEU A 200 5.71 22.50 26.70
N ASP A 201 5.57 23.73 27.18
CA ASP A 201 4.68 24.05 28.30
C ASP A 201 3.22 23.66 27.99
N ASP A 202 2.49 23.17 28.99
CA ASP A 202 1.12 22.65 28.81
C ASP A 202 0.14 23.76 28.35
N GLU A 203 0.27 25.01 28.84
CA GLU A 203 -0.58 26.14 28.39
C GLU A 203 -0.30 26.50 26.92
N LEU A 204 0.95 26.30 26.48
CA LEU A 204 1.34 26.47 25.07
C LEU A 204 0.86 25.30 24.19
N GLN A 205 0.84 24.07 24.70
CA GLN A 205 0.28 22.92 23.97
C GLN A 205 -1.23 23.11 23.73
N ASP A 206 -1.99 23.48 24.76
CA ASP A 206 -3.44 23.74 24.67
C ASP A 206 -3.74 24.90 23.69
N ALA A 207 -3.01 26.02 23.80
CA ALA A 207 -3.17 27.16 22.88
C ALA A 207 -2.84 26.81 21.42
N LEU A 208 -1.94 25.85 21.16
CA LEU A 208 -1.62 25.36 19.81
C LEU A 208 -2.70 24.42 19.26
N TYR A 209 -3.43 23.68 20.12
CA TYR A 209 -4.64 22.96 19.72
C TYR A 209 -5.78 23.93 19.41
N GLU A 210 -6.08 24.92 20.26
CA GLU A 210 -7.10 25.95 19.99
C GLU A 210 -6.83 26.71 18.68
N PHE A 211 -5.57 27.11 18.46
CA PHE A 211 -5.12 27.74 17.21
C PHE A 211 -5.38 26.87 15.96
N SER A 212 -5.30 25.55 16.11
CA SER A 212 -5.52 24.57 15.03
C SER A 212 -7.00 24.25 14.83
N GLU A 213 -7.79 24.11 15.90
CA GLU A 213 -9.23 23.90 15.81
C GLU A 213 -9.96 25.13 15.25
N ALA A 214 -9.59 26.35 15.66
CA ALA A 214 -10.06 27.59 15.03
C ALA A 214 -9.75 27.61 13.51
N ARG A 215 -8.76 26.84 13.08
CA ARG A 215 -8.39 26.66 11.67
C ARG A 215 -9.07 25.47 10.97
N GLY A 216 -10.03 24.82 11.62
CA GLY A 216 -10.78 23.67 11.11
C GLY A 216 -9.97 22.38 11.09
N ILE A 217 -8.91 22.29 11.89
CA ILE A 217 -8.07 21.11 12.09
C ILE A 217 -8.46 20.52 13.43
N ASN A 218 -9.53 19.71 13.43
CA ASN A 218 -10.14 19.13 14.62
C ASN A 218 -10.72 17.73 14.34
N ASP A 219 -11.39 17.12 15.31
CA ASP A 219 -11.83 15.73 15.24
C ASP A 219 -12.82 15.43 14.09
N ASP A 220 -13.64 16.40 13.68
CA ASP A 220 -14.46 16.29 12.47
C ASP A 220 -13.60 16.08 11.20
N LEU A 221 -12.42 16.69 11.14
CA LEU A 221 -11.46 16.49 10.06
C LEU A 221 -10.80 15.10 10.17
N ALA A 222 -10.54 14.60 11.38
CA ALA A 222 -10.02 13.24 11.59
C ALA A 222 -10.99 12.18 11.04
N ILE A 223 -12.26 12.27 11.43
CA ILE A 223 -13.35 11.41 10.98
C ILE A 223 -13.47 11.49 9.45
N PHE A 224 -13.52 12.70 8.88
CA PHE A 224 -13.57 12.89 7.43
C PHE A 224 -12.38 12.25 6.70
N LEU A 225 -11.15 12.46 7.18
CA LEU A 225 -9.94 11.88 6.58
C LEU A 225 -9.98 10.34 6.64
N HIS A 226 -10.45 9.76 7.74
CA HIS A 226 -10.59 8.30 7.88
C HIS A 226 -11.64 7.70 6.95
N GLU A 227 -12.80 8.36 6.77
CA GLU A 227 -13.79 7.95 5.77
C GLU A 227 -13.26 8.12 4.34
N TYR A 228 -12.57 9.22 4.06
CA TYR A 228 -12.00 9.50 2.76
C TYR A 228 -10.94 8.47 2.37
N MET A 229 -10.02 8.13 3.27
CA MET A 229 -8.95 7.17 2.99
C MET A 229 -9.48 5.74 2.85
N LYS A 230 -10.53 5.33 3.58
CA LYS A 230 -11.23 4.05 3.33
C LYS A 230 -11.77 3.99 1.89
N ASN A 231 -12.37 5.07 1.41
CA ASN A 231 -12.90 5.12 0.04
C ASN A 231 -11.79 5.22 -1.03
N LYS A 232 -10.73 6.02 -0.77
CA LYS A 232 -9.58 6.14 -1.68
C LYS A 232 -8.83 4.83 -1.79
N ASP A 233 -8.53 4.15 -0.69
CA ASP A 233 -7.84 2.86 -0.69
C ASP A 233 -8.52 1.84 -1.60
N LYS A 234 -9.84 1.65 -1.43
CA LYS A 234 -10.61 0.76 -2.30
C LYS A 234 -10.64 1.20 -3.76
N THR A 235 -10.73 2.50 -4.02
CA THR A 235 -10.68 3.07 -5.38
C THR A 235 -9.31 2.80 -6.04
N GLU A 236 -8.22 2.99 -5.30
CA GLU A 236 -6.85 2.75 -5.77
C GLU A 236 -6.57 1.26 -5.96
N PHE A 237 -7.07 0.38 -5.08
CA PHE A 237 -6.97 -1.08 -5.24
C PHE A 237 -7.65 -1.54 -6.54
N ILE A 238 -8.89 -1.12 -6.80
CA ILE A 238 -9.62 -1.48 -8.02
C ILE A 238 -8.92 -0.93 -9.26
N ARG A 239 -8.43 0.32 -9.21
CA ARG A 239 -7.64 0.93 -10.29
C ARG A 239 -6.32 0.18 -10.54
N TRP A 240 -5.63 -0.24 -9.48
CA TRP A 240 -4.39 -1.02 -9.57
C TRP A 240 -4.65 -2.40 -10.17
N MET A 241 -5.65 -3.14 -9.68
CA MET A 241 -6.05 -4.44 -10.23
C MET A 241 -6.43 -4.33 -11.71
N GLY A 242 -7.19 -3.30 -12.09
CA GLY A 242 -7.51 -2.99 -13.49
C GLY A 242 -6.26 -2.66 -14.33
N THR A 243 -5.26 -2.03 -13.74
CA THR A 243 -3.97 -1.73 -14.38
C THR A 243 -3.14 -3.00 -14.59
N VAL A 244 -2.99 -3.86 -13.56
CA VAL A 244 -2.29 -5.15 -13.65
C VAL A 244 -2.94 -6.05 -14.71
N LYS A 245 -4.28 -6.15 -14.70
CA LYS A 245 -5.06 -6.83 -15.75
C LYS A 245 -4.72 -6.26 -17.14
N SER A 246 -4.71 -4.94 -17.29
CA SER A 246 -4.43 -4.26 -18.57
C SER A 246 -2.98 -4.43 -19.06
N VAL A 247 -2.03 -4.70 -18.18
CA VAL A 247 -0.64 -5.04 -18.55
C VAL A 247 -0.56 -6.47 -19.07
N ILE A 248 -1.32 -7.41 -18.50
CA ILE A 248 -1.35 -8.83 -18.91
C ILE A 248 -2.23 -9.04 -20.16
N GLU A 249 -3.23 -8.19 -20.41
CA GLU A 249 -4.03 -8.20 -21.64
C GLU A 249 -3.28 -7.63 -22.87
N LYS A 250 -2.19 -6.88 -22.66
CA LYS A 250 -1.35 -6.32 -23.73
C LYS A 250 -0.26 -7.32 -24.14
N LYS A 251 -0.03 -7.42 -25.45
CA LYS A 251 1.05 -8.18 -26.09
C LYS A 251 2.10 -7.24 -26.66
#